data_AF-A0A820W5U8-F1
#
_entry.id   AF-A0A820W5U8-F1
#
_cell.length_a   1.000
_cell.length_b   1.000
_cell.length_c   1.000
_cell.angle_alpha   90.00
_cell.angle_beta   90.00
_cell.angle_gamma   90.00
#
_symmetry.space_group_name_H-M   'P 1'
#
loop_
_entity.id
_entity.type
_entity.pdbx_description
1 polymer ?
#
loop_
_entity_poly.entity_id
_entity_poly.type
_entity_poly.pdbx_seq_one_letter_code
_entity_poly.pdbx_strand_id
1 'polypeptide(L)'
;MYRVAEDSISFLPRIPAQPIGYSEAEVILQYLQGIEVDAEWRGGLRNVTYRYGGELRDASDAWNLGSVDPTSGTATMLEITRVLGQMYKNGFRPRRSLMFCSWGAEEYGLIGSVEYVEVPSAYDPDGQTIYDKWMKADRNPVTNEPKTMGQFWGILALLLSETPILQFNVTRYTTALMEAMNNLQPKDPRVLDPLRNAINDYSKAAQHFVTRSKSMDSENPYEIRIYNDQVLQLERAFLNPLGQGRDYTDFKHIIYAPAKGNQYAATGFPAVSDAIASGDSTEINNQVAIAAYFVRGALSILKEVHHFFSNY
;
A
#
# COMPACT_ATOMS: atom_id res chain seq x y z
N MET A 1 12.60 15.75 21.07
CA MET A 1 12.23 14.49 20.42
C MET A 1 12.65 13.35 21.35
N TYR A 2 11.69 12.56 21.81
CA TYR A 2 11.93 11.38 22.63
C TYR A 2 12.21 10.19 21.70
N ARG A 3 13.16 9.32 22.05
CA ARG A 3 13.46 8.08 21.32
C ARG A 3 13.42 6.91 22.28
N VAL A 4 12.79 5.83 21.86
CA VAL A 4 12.81 4.55 22.57
C VAL A 4 14.24 3.98 22.52
N ALA A 5 14.67 3.28 23.57
CA ALA A 5 16.01 2.72 23.64
C ALA A 5 16.14 1.49 22.71
N GLU A 6 17.28 1.35 22.03
CA GLU A 6 17.50 0.33 21.00
C GLU A 6 17.28 -1.10 21.52
N ASP A 7 17.70 -1.37 22.76
CA ASP A 7 17.55 -2.65 23.45
C ASP A 7 16.09 -3.05 23.72
N SER A 8 15.17 -2.08 23.70
CA SER A 8 13.74 -2.31 23.88
C SER A 8 12.98 -2.51 22.55
N ILE A 9 13.65 -2.44 21.40
CA ILE A 9 13.03 -2.58 20.07
C ILE A 9 12.96 -4.07 19.69
N SER A 10 11.74 -4.59 19.48
CA SER A 10 11.50 -6.01 19.20
C SER A 10 11.71 -6.41 17.74
N PHE A 11 11.60 -5.48 16.79
CA PHE A 11 11.65 -5.77 15.35
C PHE A 11 13.06 -5.76 14.75
N LEU A 12 14.06 -5.22 15.46
CA LEU A 12 15.45 -5.22 14.97
C LEU A 12 16.00 -6.66 14.98
N PRO A 13 16.67 -7.09 13.89
CA PRO A 13 17.30 -8.40 13.85
C PRO A 13 18.41 -8.47 14.92
N ARG A 14 18.39 -9.53 15.73
CA ARG A 14 19.37 -9.76 16.80
C ARG A 14 20.59 -10.56 16.35
N ILE A 15 20.62 -10.94 15.08
CA ILE A 15 21.72 -11.64 14.44
C ILE A 15 22.26 -10.77 13.31
N PRO A 16 23.60 -10.73 13.10
CA PRO A 16 24.17 -10.05 11.95
C PRO A 16 23.61 -10.61 10.64
N ALA A 17 23.25 -9.72 9.71
CA ALA A 17 22.80 -10.08 8.37
C ALA A 17 23.60 -9.28 7.34
N GLN A 18 24.17 -9.97 6.36
CA GLN A 18 24.97 -9.39 5.28
C GLN A 18 24.50 -9.99 3.95
N PRO A 19 23.86 -9.23 3.06
CA PRO A 19 23.63 -9.72 1.70
C PRO A 19 24.97 -9.95 0.98
N ILE A 20 24.97 -10.70 -0.12
CA ILE A 20 26.17 -10.98 -0.93
C ILE A 20 25.76 -11.06 -2.41
N GLY A 21 26.68 -10.74 -3.32
CA GLY A 21 26.44 -10.93 -4.74
C GLY A 21 26.34 -12.42 -5.11
N TYR A 22 25.75 -12.73 -6.27
CA TYR A 22 25.64 -14.12 -6.71
C TYR A 22 27.02 -14.73 -7.03
N SER A 23 28.01 -13.90 -7.37
CA SER A 23 29.40 -14.31 -7.55
C SER A 23 30.01 -14.83 -6.24
N GLU A 24 29.78 -14.11 -5.16
CA GLU A 24 30.22 -14.48 -3.81
C GLU A 24 29.41 -15.68 -3.29
N ALA A 25 28.11 -15.72 -3.58
CA ALA A 25 27.26 -16.85 -3.23
C ALA A 25 27.69 -18.13 -3.97
N GLU A 26 28.06 -18.06 -5.25
CA GLU A 26 28.57 -19.21 -6.01
C GLU A 26 29.81 -19.81 -5.35
N VAL A 27 30.74 -18.95 -4.91
CA VAL A 27 31.94 -19.37 -4.17
C VAL A 27 31.55 -20.03 -2.85
N ILE A 28 30.71 -19.41 -2.03
CA ILE A 28 30.31 -19.94 -0.71
C ILE A 28 29.58 -21.28 -0.85
N LEU A 29 28.65 -21.39 -1.81
CA LEU A 29 27.85 -22.60 -2.00
C LEU A 29 28.69 -23.78 -2.53
N GLN A 30 29.81 -23.54 -3.23
CA GLN A 30 30.75 -24.61 -3.64
C GLN A 30 31.45 -25.26 -2.44
N TYR A 31 31.60 -24.54 -1.33
CA TYR A 31 32.24 -25.03 -0.12
C TYR A 31 31.28 -25.69 0.86
N LEU A 32 29.96 -25.61 0.62
CA LEU A 32 28.98 -26.34 1.42
C LEU A 32 29.13 -27.84 1.21
N GLN A 33 29.34 -28.58 2.29
CA GLN A 33 29.31 -30.03 2.30
C GLN A 33 27.88 -30.54 2.59
N GLY A 34 27.73 -31.85 2.77
CA GLY A 34 26.48 -32.49 3.18
C GLY A 34 25.54 -32.91 2.04
N ILE A 35 24.28 -33.15 2.42
CA ILE A 35 23.26 -33.77 1.57
C ILE A 35 22.81 -32.77 0.51
N GLU A 36 22.73 -33.22 -0.74
CA GLU A 36 22.23 -32.43 -1.87
C GLU A 36 20.77 -32.06 -1.65
N VAL A 37 20.42 -30.82 -2.00
CA VAL A 37 19.04 -30.35 -1.86
C VAL A 37 18.11 -30.96 -2.90
N ASP A 38 16.83 -31.00 -2.55
CA ASP A 38 15.76 -31.40 -3.45
C ASP A 38 15.67 -30.44 -4.65
N ALA A 39 15.07 -30.91 -5.74
CA ALA A 39 15.05 -30.17 -7.01
C ALA A 39 14.43 -28.76 -6.88
N GLU A 40 13.44 -28.58 -6.02
CA GLU A 40 12.75 -27.30 -5.78
C GLU A 40 13.61 -26.25 -5.05
N TRP A 41 14.70 -26.67 -4.39
CA TRP A 41 15.62 -25.80 -3.66
C TRP A 41 16.86 -25.40 -4.48
N ARG A 42 16.97 -25.85 -5.74
CA ARG A 42 18.12 -25.57 -6.62
C ARG A 42 17.95 -24.23 -7.33
N GLY A 43 18.96 -23.38 -7.22
CA GLY A 43 19.03 -22.13 -7.98
C GLY A 43 19.63 -22.29 -9.39
N GLY A 44 19.83 -21.17 -10.09
CA GLY A 44 20.31 -21.13 -11.48
C GLY A 44 21.84 -21.11 -11.69
N LEU A 45 22.65 -21.11 -10.62
CA LEU A 45 24.11 -21.15 -10.72
C LEU A 45 24.57 -22.47 -11.34
N ARG A 46 25.35 -22.38 -12.43
CA ARG A 46 25.69 -23.54 -13.28
C ARG A 46 26.80 -24.41 -12.70
N ASN A 47 27.67 -23.86 -11.85
CA ASN A 47 28.84 -24.55 -11.31
C ASN A 47 28.71 -24.87 -9.81
N VAL A 48 27.49 -25.11 -9.32
CA VAL A 48 27.21 -25.38 -7.91
C VAL A 48 26.31 -26.61 -7.78
N THR A 49 26.71 -27.56 -6.94
CA THR A 49 25.76 -28.55 -6.40
C THR A 49 25.20 -28.01 -5.10
N TYR A 50 23.92 -27.62 -5.10
CA TYR A 50 23.25 -27.06 -3.92
C TYR A 50 23.10 -28.14 -2.84
N ARG A 51 23.53 -27.83 -1.61
CA ARG A 51 23.52 -28.75 -0.46
C ARG A 51 22.94 -28.08 0.78
N TYR A 52 22.36 -28.87 1.68
CA TYR A 52 21.75 -28.39 2.94
C TYR A 52 22.81 -27.93 3.98
N GLY A 53 24.10 -28.25 3.81
CA GLY A 53 25.22 -27.74 4.63
C GLY A 53 26.13 -28.81 5.26
N GLY A 54 27.24 -28.39 5.89
CA GLY A 54 28.29 -29.22 6.49
C GLY A 54 29.54 -28.38 6.86
N GLU A 55 30.69 -28.98 7.18
CA GLU A 55 31.94 -28.23 7.42
C GLU A 55 32.32 -27.40 6.18
N LEU A 56 32.54 -26.10 6.39
CA LEU A 56 32.91 -25.16 5.34
C LEU A 56 34.43 -25.23 5.05
N ARG A 57 34.81 -24.89 3.83
CA ARG A 57 36.19 -24.52 3.46
C ARG A 57 36.21 -23.02 3.12
N ASP A 58 37.26 -22.32 3.55
CA ASP A 58 37.31 -20.85 3.64
C ASP A 58 37.39 -20.12 2.28
N ALA A 59 36.60 -19.03 2.10
CA ALA A 59 36.86 -17.92 1.15
C ALA A 59 35.93 -16.67 1.35
N SER A 60 36.41 -15.52 0.85
CA SER A 60 35.98 -14.11 1.05
C SER A 60 35.40 -13.43 -0.22
N ASP A 61 35.20 -12.09 -0.20
CA ASP A 61 34.00 -11.26 -0.49
C ASP A 61 34.11 -10.16 -1.59
N ALA A 62 32.95 -9.59 -2.06
CA ALA A 62 32.72 -8.20 -2.57
C ALA A 62 31.22 -7.87 -2.97
N TRP A 63 30.87 -6.61 -3.30
CA TRP A 63 29.49 -6.02 -3.44
C TRP A 63 29.28 -4.96 -4.57
N ASN A 64 28.01 -4.64 -4.95
CA ASN A 64 27.60 -3.76 -6.10
C ASN A 64 26.39 -2.78 -5.83
N LEU A 65 25.99 -1.93 -6.82
CA LEU A 65 25.08 -0.74 -6.77
C LEU A 65 23.67 -0.87 -7.42
N GLY A 66 22.66 -0.12 -6.94
CA GLY A 66 21.23 -0.18 -7.34
C GLY A 66 20.72 0.95 -8.28
N SER A 67 20.28 0.58 -9.50
CA SER A 67 19.89 1.50 -10.59
C SER A 67 18.40 1.52 -10.95
N VAL A 68 17.65 0.48 -10.57
CA VAL A 68 16.22 0.33 -10.92
C VAL A 68 15.34 0.94 -9.84
N ASP A 69 15.61 0.56 -8.60
CA ASP A 69 14.97 1.07 -7.39
C ASP A 69 15.91 2.08 -6.70
N PRO A 70 15.46 3.30 -6.34
CA PRO A 70 14.20 3.98 -6.67
C PRO A 70 14.33 4.99 -7.83
N THR A 71 15.49 5.01 -8.52
CA THR A 71 15.91 6.12 -9.39
C THR A 71 15.02 6.31 -10.62
N SER A 72 14.43 5.24 -11.16
CA SER A 72 13.53 5.30 -12.32
C SER A 72 12.19 6.02 -12.03
N GLY A 73 11.61 5.77 -10.85
CA GLY A 73 10.40 6.46 -10.38
C GLY A 73 10.65 7.94 -10.10
N THR A 74 11.80 8.27 -9.54
CA THR A 74 12.22 9.65 -9.25
C THR A 74 12.31 10.49 -10.53
N ALA A 75 12.95 9.97 -11.58
CA ALA A 75 13.04 10.66 -12.87
C ALA A 75 11.65 10.94 -13.48
N THR A 76 10.74 9.98 -13.36
CA THR A 76 9.36 10.11 -13.84
C THR A 76 8.61 11.21 -13.09
N MET A 77 8.71 11.25 -11.76
CA MET A 77 8.08 12.28 -10.92
C MET A 77 8.60 13.69 -11.25
N LEU A 78 9.91 13.85 -11.41
CA LEU A 78 10.52 15.15 -11.72
C LEU A 78 10.04 15.68 -13.08
N GLU A 79 9.90 14.82 -14.10
CA GLU A 79 9.41 15.24 -15.41
C GLU A 79 7.92 15.64 -15.36
N ILE A 80 7.07 14.90 -14.63
CA ILE A 80 5.67 15.30 -14.40
C ILE A 80 5.61 16.67 -13.71
N THR A 81 6.41 16.86 -12.65
CA THR A 81 6.48 18.11 -11.89
C THR A 81 6.92 19.27 -12.77
N ARG A 82 7.90 19.06 -13.65
CA ARG A 82 8.38 20.07 -14.62
C ARG A 82 7.27 20.52 -15.56
N VAL A 83 6.52 19.58 -16.14
CA VAL A 83 5.41 19.87 -17.08
C VAL A 83 4.28 20.63 -16.37
N LEU A 84 3.83 20.15 -15.20
CA LEU A 84 2.78 20.80 -14.43
C LEU A 84 3.21 22.18 -13.91
N GLY A 85 4.48 22.33 -13.55
CA GLY A 85 5.06 23.62 -13.19
C GLY A 85 5.08 24.63 -14.34
N GLN A 86 5.33 24.18 -15.58
CA GLN A 86 5.20 25.02 -16.77
C GLN A 86 3.75 25.43 -17.03
N MET A 87 2.81 24.50 -16.92
CA MET A 87 1.37 24.81 -17.02
C MET A 87 0.97 25.85 -15.96
N TYR A 88 1.42 25.68 -14.72
CA TYR A 88 1.18 26.62 -13.63
C TYR A 88 1.72 28.03 -13.94
N LYS A 89 2.93 28.13 -14.46
CA LYS A 89 3.51 29.42 -14.91
C LYS A 89 2.71 30.07 -16.03
N ASN A 90 2.05 29.27 -16.86
CA ASN A 90 1.17 29.71 -17.95
C ASN A 90 -0.28 29.96 -17.52
N GLY A 91 -0.55 30.06 -16.21
CA GLY A 91 -1.85 30.45 -15.67
C GLY A 91 -2.78 29.30 -15.29
N PHE A 92 -2.41 28.04 -15.55
CA PHE A 92 -3.17 26.89 -15.06
C PHE A 92 -3.17 26.85 -13.53
N ARG A 93 -4.33 26.62 -12.92
CA ARG A 93 -4.47 26.43 -11.47
C ARG A 93 -5.34 25.22 -11.24
N PRO A 94 -4.83 24.16 -10.60
CA PRO A 94 -5.62 22.96 -10.43
C PRO A 94 -6.75 23.20 -9.43
N ARG A 95 -7.90 22.55 -9.63
CA ARG A 95 -9.07 22.70 -8.75
C ARG A 95 -8.79 22.16 -7.34
N ARG A 96 -7.98 21.10 -7.23
CA ARG A 96 -7.45 20.58 -5.96
C ARG A 96 -5.93 20.75 -5.92
N SER A 97 -5.39 20.95 -4.72
CA SER A 97 -3.94 21.07 -4.53
C SER A 97 -3.24 19.77 -4.91
N LEU A 98 -2.14 19.89 -5.65
CA LEU A 98 -1.22 18.79 -5.94
C LEU A 98 0.00 18.92 -5.04
N MET A 99 0.44 17.80 -4.47
CA MET A 99 1.61 17.70 -3.62
C MET A 99 2.54 16.64 -4.18
N PHE A 100 3.81 17.00 -4.40
CA PHE A 100 4.85 16.09 -4.88
C PHE A 100 5.78 15.80 -3.71
N CYS A 101 6.05 14.52 -3.47
CA CYS A 101 6.87 14.09 -2.34
C CYS A 101 7.99 13.18 -2.81
N SER A 102 9.22 13.50 -2.42
CA SER A 102 10.40 12.64 -2.58
C SER A 102 10.79 12.12 -1.20
N TRP A 103 10.50 10.86 -0.94
CA TRP A 103 10.69 10.27 0.38
C TRP A 103 12.13 9.77 0.55
N GLY A 104 12.76 10.16 1.67
CA GLY A 104 14.04 9.58 2.09
C GLY A 104 13.85 8.27 2.86
N ALA A 105 14.88 7.44 2.90
CA ALA A 105 14.96 6.24 3.73
C ALA A 105 13.81 5.23 3.53
N GLU A 106 13.31 5.11 2.30
CA GLU A 106 12.31 4.11 1.93
C GLU A 106 12.86 2.68 2.08
N GLU A 107 14.07 2.43 1.58
CA GLU A 107 14.80 1.14 1.67
C GLU A 107 15.10 0.69 3.10
N TYR A 108 15.00 1.60 4.08
CA TYR A 108 15.21 1.34 5.50
C TYR A 108 13.90 1.13 6.26
N GLY A 109 12.79 0.84 5.54
CA GLY A 109 11.49 0.55 6.13
C GLY A 109 10.50 1.70 6.02
N LEU A 110 10.43 2.36 4.86
CA LEU A 110 9.48 3.43 4.55
C LEU A 110 9.59 4.67 5.46
N ILE A 111 10.73 4.86 6.14
CA ILE A 111 10.87 5.80 7.26
C ILE A 111 10.39 7.20 6.88
N GLY A 112 10.86 7.76 5.76
CA GLY A 112 10.50 9.13 5.39
C GLY A 112 9.01 9.35 5.13
N SER A 113 8.32 8.38 4.53
CA SER A 113 6.88 8.49 4.26
C SER A 113 6.03 8.19 5.50
N VAL A 114 6.48 7.26 6.36
CA VAL A 114 5.84 6.95 7.65
C VAL A 114 5.89 8.15 8.58
N GLU A 115 7.08 8.72 8.80
CA GLU A 115 7.28 9.87 9.69
C GLU A 115 6.48 11.10 9.21
N TYR A 116 6.36 11.31 7.88
CA TYR A 116 5.53 12.37 7.33
C TYR A 116 4.05 12.22 7.71
N VAL A 117 3.53 10.99 7.71
CA VAL A 117 2.13 10.71 8.09
C VAL A 117 1.93 10.82 9.60
N GLU A 118 2.94 10.48 10.40
CA GLU A 118 2.90 10.60 11.87
C GLU A 118 2.97 12.06 12.35
N VAL A 119 3.73 12.92 11.67
CA VAL A 119 3.91 14.33 12.01
C VAL A 119 3.64 15.23 10.80
N PRO A 120 2.37 15.60 10.51
CA PRO A 120 2.02 16.36 9.32
C PRO A 120 2.59 17.79 9.23
N SER A 121 3.28 18.29 10.26
CA SER A 121 3.72 19.69 10.38
C SER A 121 5.15 19.99 9.93
N ALA A 122 5.91 19.01 9.43
CA ALA A 122 7.26 19.24 8.93
C ALA A 122 7.26 19.70 7.45
N TYR A 123 6.74 20.92 7.20
CA TYR A 123 7.01 21.62 5.94
C TYR A 123 8.42 22.20 6.00
N ASP A 124 9.34 21.65 5.23
CA ASP A 124 10.67 22.22 5.00
C ASP A 124 10.60 23.25 3.85
N PRO A 125 10.77 24.56 4.11
CA PRO A 125 10.70 25.61 3.09
C PRO A 125 11.88 25.62 2.12
N ASP A 126 12.99 24.94 2.42
CA ASP A 126 14.28 25.24 1.80
C ASP A 126 14.62 24.41 0.55
N GLY A 127 13.77 23.45 0.16
CA GLY A 127 13.59 23.01 -1.23
C GLY A 127 14.84 22.59 -2.04
N GLN A 128 15.98 22.31 -1.41
CA GLN A 128 17.17 21.84 -2.12
C GLN A 128 17.22 20.33 -2.12
N THR A 129 17.07 19.74 -3.31
CA THR A 129 17.20 18.29 -3.50
C THR A 129 18.60 17.95 -4.00
N ILE A 130 19.13 16.79 -3.60
CA ILE A 130 20.50 16.34 -3.94
C ILE A 130 20.66 15.95 -5.43
N TYR A 131 19.57 16.00 -6.20
CA TYR A 131 19.42 15.28 -7.48
C TYR A 131 20.07 15.97 -8.68
N ASP A 132 20.51 17.22 -8.56
CA ASP A 132 21.24 17.91 -9.65
C ASP A 132 22.61 17.31 -9.96
N LYS A 133 23.17 16.48 -9.05
CA LYS A 133 24.49 15.84 -9.25
C LYS A 133 24.43 14.43 -9.84
N TRP A 134 23.28 13.75 -9.79
CA TRP A 134 23.17 12.32 -10.12
C TRP A 134 22.77 12.03 -11.58
N MET A 135 22.13 12.99 -12.26
CA MET A 135 21.64 12.84 -13.64
C MET A 135 22.74 12.74 -14.74
N LYS A 136 24.02 12.67 -14.37
CA LYS A 136 25.15 12.62 -15.34
C LYS A 136 25.84 11.27 -15.44
N ALA A 137 25.42 10.25 -14.70
CA ALA A 137 26.13 8.98 -14.64
C ALA A 137 25.20 7.75 -14.78
N ASP A 138 24.37 7.70 -15.82
CA ASP A 138 24.13 6.40 -16.48
C ASP A 138 23.51 6.58 -17.88
N ARG A 139 23.93 5.75 -18.83
CA ARG A 139 23.42 5.71 -20.21
C ARG A 139 22.72 4.37 -20.43
N ASN A 140 21.54 4.20 -19.84
CA ASN A 140 20.68 3.07 -20.20
C ASN A 140 19.83 3.46 -21.43
N PRO A 141 19.75 2.65 -22.51
CA PRO A 141 19.03 3.02 -23.72
C PRO A 141 17.54 3.26 -23.45
N VAL A 142 17.02 4.33 -24.06
CA VAL A 142 15.63 4.77 -24.00
C VAL A 142 14.68 3.64 -24.43
N THR A 143 14.04 2.97 -23.47
CA THR A 143 12.75 2.31 -23.70
C THR A 143 11.64 3.36 -23.56
N ASN A 144 10.52 3.22 -24.28
CA ASN A 144 9.38 4.15 -24.19
C ASN A 144 8.60 4.05 -22.85
N GLU A 145 9.06 3.22 -21.91
CA GLU A 145 8.34 2.84 -20.69
C GLU A 145 8.28 3.99 -19.67
N PRO A 146 9.36 4.73 -19.36
CA PRO A 146 9.29 5.84 -18.41
C PRO A 146 8.42 7.01 -18.92
N LYS A 147 8.41 7.24 -20.23
CA LYS A 147 7.53 8.25 -20.86
C LYS A 147 6.07 7.86 -20.71
N THR A 148 5.74 6.59 -20.96
CA THR A 148 4.37 6.07 -20.82
C THR A 148 3.91 6.15 -19.37
N MET A 149 4.79 5.79 -18.43
CA MET A 149 4.53 5.89 -16.99
C MET A 149 4.33 7.35 -16.56
N GLY A 150 5.16 8.27 -17.06
CA GLY A 150 5.02 9.71 -16.83
C GLY A 150 3.69 10.27 -17.34
N GLN A 151 3.28 9.87 -18.54
CA GLN A 151 1.98 10.25 -19.11
C GLN A 151 0.81 9.69 -18.29
N PHE A 152 0.88 8.42 -17.89
CA PHE A 152 -0.15 7.78 -17.08
C PHE A 152 -0.35 8.50 -15.73
N TRP A 153 0.72 8.67 -14.95
CA TRP A 153 0.64 9.33 -13.64
C TRP A 153 0.30 10.82 -13.76
N GLY A 154 0.80 11.51 -14.78
CA GLY A 154 0.46 12.91 -15.04
C GLY A 154 -1.02 13.10 -15.38
N ILE A 155 -1.59 12.24 -16.24
CA ILE A 155 -3.02 12.26 -16.58
C ILE A 155 -3.87 11.91 -15.36
N LEU A 156 -3.46 10.92 -14.57
CA LEU A 156 -4.18 10.55 -13.35
C LEU A 156 -4.20 11.71 -12.34
N ALA A 157 -3.06 12.39 -12.14
CA ALA A 157 -2.97 13.56 -11.28
C ALA A 157 -3.91 14.69 -11.75
N LEU A 158 -3.94 14.99 -13.05
CA LEU A 158 -4.87 15.96 -13.63
C LEU A 158 -6.33 15.53 -13.50
N LEU A 159 -6.64 14.25 -13.71
CA LEU A 159 -7.99 13.72 -13.55
C LEU A 159 -8.48 13.92 -12.12
N LEU A 160 -7.66 13.57 -11.12
CA LEU A 160 -8.00 13.71 -9.71
C LEU A 160 -8.03 15.18 -9.25
N SER A 161 -7.18 16.03 -9.81
CA SER A 161 -7.15 17.45 -9.44
C SER A 161 -8.28 18.25 -10.06
N GLU A 162 -8.60 18.00 -11.34
CA GLU A 162 -9.47 18.88 -12.13
C GLU A 162 -10.94 18.46 -12.15
N THR A 163 -11.24 17.17 -12.01
CA THR A 163 -12.64 16.71 -12.09
C THR A 163 -13.49 17.29 -10.95
N PRO A 164 -14.57 18.04 -11.23
CA PRO A 164 -15.41 18.60 -10.16
C PRO A 164 -15.99 17.53 -9.25
N ILE A 165 -16.43 16.42 -9.83
CA ILE A 165 -16.95 15.23 -9.17
C ILE A 165 -15.89 14.12 -9.26
N LEU A 166 -15.48 13.59 -8.11
CA LEU A 166 -14.52 12.48 -8.03
C LEU A 166 -15.11 11.21 -8.63
N GLN A 167 -14.38 10.61 -9.58
CA GLN A 167 -14.84 9.45 -10.35
C GLN A 167 -14.56 8.10 -9.67
N PHE A 168 -14.56 8.04 -8.34
CA PHE A 168 -14.37 6.77 -7.66
C PHE A 168 -15.66 5.96 -7.67
N ASN A 169 -15.54 4.67 -7.99
CA ASN A 169 -16.68 3.78 -8.04
C ASN A 169 -16.80 2.98 -6.74
N VAL A 170 -17.71 3.43 -5.87
CA VAL A 170 -17.98 2.81 -4.56
C VAL A 170 -18.52 1.37 -4.67
N THR A 171 -19.09 0.97 -5.81
CA THR A 171 -19.60 -0.41 -5.96
C THR A 171 -18.48 -1.43 -6.19
N ARG A 172 -17.28 -0.98 -6.61
CA ARG A 172 -16.12 -1.88 -6.73
C ARG A 172 -15.71 -2.48 -5.39
N TYR A 173 -15.92 -1.76 -4.29
CA TYR A 173 -15.66 -2.28 -2.96
C TYR A 173 -16.54 -3.48 -2.62
N THR A 174 -17.77 -3.54 -3.13
CA THR A 174 -18.63 -4.73 -2.94
C THR A 174 -17.95 -5.97 -3.50
N THR A 175 -17.41 -5.88 -4.72
CA THR A 175 -16.71 -6.99 -5.36
C THR A 175 -15.46 -7.36 -4.56
N ALA A 176 -14.63 -6.38 -4.20
CA ALA A 176 -13.41 -6.62 -3.42
C ALA A 176 -13.69 -7.25 -2.04
N LEU A 177 -14.73 -6.78 -1.34
CA LEU A 177 -15.18 -7.33 -0.05
C LEU A 177 -15.66 -8.78 -0.20
N MET A 178 -16.47 -9.06 -1.23
CA MET A 178 -16.96 -10.41 -1.48
C MET A 178 -15.82 -11.37 -1.85
N GLU A 179 -14.92 -10.95 -2.74
CA GLU A 179 -13.74 -11.74 -3.14
C GLU A 179 -12.83 -12.02 -1.93
N ALA A 180 -12.51 -11.00 -1.15
CA ALA A 180 -11.72 -11.13 0.07
C ALA A 180 -12.36 -12.11 1.07
N MET A 181 -13.67 -12.03 1.28
CA MET A 181 -14.39 -12.94 2.17
C MET A 181 -14.44 -14.37 1.62
N ASN A 182 -14.65 -14.56 0.32
CA ASN A 182 -14.76 -15.88 -0.30
C ASN A 182 -13.41 -16.63 -0.33
N ASN A 183 -12.30 -15.90 -0.25
CA ASN A 183 -10.96 -16.50 -0.09
C ASN A 183 -10.70 -17.01 1.33
N LEU A 184 -11.52 -16.65 2.32
CA LEU A 184 -11.42 -17.19 3.68
C LEU A 184 -11.94 -18.63 3.71
N GLN A 185 -11.19 -19.54 4.35
CA GLN A 185 -11.50 -20.97 4.43
C GLN A 185 -11.68 -21.43 5.88
N PRO A 186 -12.74 -20.98 6.59
CA PRO A 186 -13.02 -21.45 7.95
C PRO A 186 -13.54 -22.90 7.95
N LYS A 187 -13.39 -23.60 9.09
CA LYS A 187 -13.94 -24.96 9.26
C LYS A 187 -15.47 -25.00 9.16
N ASP A 188 -16.16 -24.01 9.74
CA ASP A 188 -17.61 -23.81 9.59
C ASP A 188 -17.87 -22.52 8.80
N PRO A 189 -18.35 -22.60 7.55
CA PRO A 189 -18.64 -21.42 6.72
C PRO A 189 -19.63 -20.44 7.34
N ARG A 190 -20.54 -20.90 8.22
CA ARG A 190 -21.58 -20.06 8.85
C ARG A 190 -20.99 -19.00 9.76
N VAL A 191 -19.75 -19.18 10.22
CA VAL A 191 -19.06 -18.16 11.02
C VAL A 191 -18.94 -16.83 10.28
N LEU A 192 -18.93 -16.85 8.94
CA LEU A 192 -18.83 -15.65 8.10
C LEU A 192 -20.18 -14.97 7.82
N ASP A 193 -21.31 -15.54 8.26
CA ASP A 193 -22.65 -15.00 7.97
C ASP A 193 -22.83 -13.54 8.41
N PRO A 194 -22.35 -13.10 9.60
CA PRO A 194 -22.43 -11.69 9.99
C PRO A 194 -21.72 -10.75 9.02
N LEU A 195 -20.52 -11.13 8.55
CA LEU A 195 -19.75 -10.38 7.58
C LEU A 195 -20.42 -10.38 6.20
N ARG A 196 -20.91 -11.54 5.74
CA ARG A 196 -21.65 -11.68 4.48
C ARG A 196 -22.88 -10.77 4.46
N ASN A 197 -23.63 -10.73 5.57
CA ASN A 197 -24.78 -9.86 5.71
C ASN A 197 -24.38 -8.37 5.68
N ALA A 198 -23.30 -7.99 6.37
CA ALA A 198 -22.77 -6.62 6.32
C ALA A 198 -22.37 -6.19 4.90
N ILE A 199 -21.69 -7.07 4.15
CA ILE A 199 -21.29 -6.80 2.75
C ILE A 199 -22.51 -6.67 1.84
N ASN A 200 -23.53 -7.52 2.03
CA ASN A 200 -24.79 -7.41 1.30
C ASN A 200 -25.53 -6.09 1.58
N ASP A 201 -25.55 -5.65 2.84
CA ASP A 201 -26.12 -4.37 3.21
C ASP A 201 -25.32 -3.22 2.57
N TYR A 202 -23.99 -3.27 2.64
CA TYR A 202 -23.10 -2.31 1.97
C TYR A 202 -23.37 -2.23 0.47
N SER A 203 -23.50 -3.37 -0.21
CA SER A 203 -23.82 -3.45 -1.63
C SER A 203 -25.09 -2.67 -2.00
N LYS A 204 -26.16 -2.86 -1.22
CA LYS A 204 -27.42 -2.13 -1.41
C LYS A 204 -27.22 -0.63 -1.21
N ALA A 205 -26.50 -0.23 -0.15
CA ALA A 205 -26.20 1.18 0.12
C ALA A 205 -25.37 1.82 -1.00
N ALA A 206 -24.37 1.12 -1.53
CA ALA A 206 -23.54 1.57 -2.65
C ALA A 206 -24.35 1.71 -3.95
N GLN A 207 -25.24 0.77 -4.25
CA GLN A 207 -26.15 0.87 -5.40
C GLN A 207 -27.11 2.05 -5.27
N HIS A 208 -27.68 2.25 -4.07
CA HIS A 208 -28.52 3.39 -3.77
C HIS A 208 -27.76 4.72 -3.91
N PHE A 209 -26.53 4.79 -3.40
CA PHE A 209 -25.63 5.95 -3.54
C PHE A 209 -25.40 6.32 -5.02
N VAL A 210 -25.08 5.33 -5.86
CA VAL A 210 -24.90 5.54 -7.32
C VAL A 210 -26.19 5.96 -8.01
N THR A 211 -27.34 5.51 -7.52
CA THR A 211 -28.63 5.91 -8.08
C THR A 211 -28.93 7.36 -7.73
N ARG A 212 -28.73 7.75 -6.47
CA ARG A 212 -28.85 9.14 -5.99
C ARG A 212 -27.89 10.09 -6.71
N SER A 213 -26.66 9.67 -6.98
CA SER A 213 -25.68 10.53 -7.64
C SER A 213 -26.07 10.90 -9.08
N LYS A 214 -26.97 10.14 -9.73
CA LYS A 214 -27.49 10.48 -11.07
C LYS A 214 -28.49 11.62 -11.05
N SER A 215 -29.15 11.88 -9.92
CA SER A 215 -30.11 12.98 -9.75
C SER A 215 -29.53 14.18 -9.03
N MET A 216 -28.21 14.18 -8.75
CA MET A 216 -27.50 15.27 -8.11
C MET A 216 -27.37 16.46 -9.06
N ASP A 217 -27.52 17.68 -8.55
CA ASP A 217 -27.25 18.89 -9.32
C ASP A 217 -25.72 19.08 -9.49
N SER A 218 -25.24 18.85 -10.71
CA SER A 218 -23.82 18.95 -11.04
C SER A 218 -23.29 20.38 -11.12
N GLU A 219 -24.16 21.38 -11.02
CA GLU A 219 -23.78 22.79 -10.98
C GLU A 219 -23.77 23.35 -9.54
N ASN A 220 -24.38 22.65 -8.58
CA ASN A 220 -24.41 23.06 -7.18
C ASN A 220 -23.11 22.67 -6.46
N PRO A 221 -22.24 23.64 -6.08
CA PRO A 221 -20.94 23.33 -5.46
C PRO A 221 -21.07 22.63 -4.10
N TYR A 222 -22.19 22.81 -3.37
CA TYR A 222 -22.41 22.16 -2.09
C TYR A 222 -22.77 20.68 -2.27
N GLU A 223 -23.63 20.33 -3.24
CA GLU A 223 -23.96 18.94 -3.53
C GLU A 223 -22.73 18.16 -4.02
N ILE A 224 -21.97 18.76 -4.94
CA ILE A 224 -20.69 18.20 -5.40
C ILE A 224 -19.73 17.98 -4.23
N ARG A 225 -19.67 18.92 -3.28
CA ARG A 225 -18.78 18.80 -2.12
C ARG A 225 -19.21 17.69 -1.18
N ILE A 226 -20.50 17.60 -0.85
CA ILE A 226 -21.05 16.53 -0.01
C ILE A 226 -20.77 15.17 -0.66
N TYR A 227 -21.03 15.02 -1.96
CA TYR A 227 -20.72 13.80 -2.70
C TYR A 227 -19.23 13.44 -2.62
N ASN A 228 -18.36 14.38 -2.94
CA ASN A 228 -16.91 14.16 -2.93
C ASN A 228 -16.39 13.76 -1.54
N ASP A 229 -16.90 14.39 -0.48
CA ASP A 229 -16.51 14.06 0.89
C ASP A 229 -16.97 12.66 1.28
N GLN A 230 -18.20 12.24 0.91
CA GLN A 230 -18.65 10.86 1.16
C GLN A 230 -17.75 9.83 0.49
N VAL A 231 -17.38 10.07 -0.77
CA VAL A 231 -16.53 9.16 -1.54
C VAL A 231 -15.11 9.13 -0.99
N LEU A 232 -14.54 10.29 -0.63
CA LEU A 232 -13.19 10.38 -0.05
C LEU A 232 -13.10 9.73 1.34
N GLN A 233 -14.15 9.88 2.16
CA GLN A 233 -14.19 9.34 3.51
C GLN A 233 -14.48 7.83 3.54
N LEU A 234 -14.94 7.24 2.43
CA LEU A 234 -15.26 5.82 2.35
C LEU A 234 -14.04 4.94 2.67
N GLU A 235 -12.88 5.21 2.08
CA GLU A 235 -11.64 4.46 2.34
C GLU A 235 -11.28 4.50 3.84
N ARG A 236 -11.43 5.68 4.47
CA ARG A 236 -11.13 5.90 5.88
C ARG A 236 -12.06 5.13 6.81
N ALA A 237 -13.28 4.82 6.38
CA ALA A 237 -14.22 4.04 7.17
C ALA A 237 -13.79 2.57 7.35
N PHE A 238 -12.81 2.09 6.58
CA PHE A 238 -12.23 0.76 6.72
C PHE A 238 -10.99 0.74 7.65
N LEU A 239 -10.64 1.85 8.29
CA LEU A 239 -9.50 1.92 9.21
C LEU A 239 -9.95 1.62 10.64
N ASN A 240 -9.50 0.51 11.21
CA ASN A 240 -9.62 0.21 12.62
C ASN A 240 -8.53 0.96 13.41
N PRO A 241 -8.87 1.95 14.26
CA PRO A 241 -7.87 2.69 15.03
C PRO A 241 -7.10 1.82 16.02
N LEU A 242 -7.66 0.68 16.43
CA LEU A 242 -7.00 -0.29 17.31
C LEU A 242 -6.06 -1.26 16.57
N GLY A 243 -5.94 -1.14 15.25
CA GLY A 243 -5.15 -2.05 14.43
C GLY A 243 -5.84 -3.40 14.21
N GLN A 244 -5.07 -4.42 13.81
CA GLN A 244 -5.58 -5.73 13.42
C GLN A 244 -5.22 -6.86 14.39
N GLY A 245 -4.86 -6.55 15.63
CA GLY A 245 -4.49 -7.56 16.63
C GLY A 245 -3.17 -8.30 16.33
N ARG A 246 -2.33 -7.72 15.48
CA ARG A 246 -0.96 -8.19 15.19
C ARG A 246 0.04 -7.43 16.07
N ASP A 247 1.24 -8.00 16.22
CA ASP A 247 2.37 -7.34 16.92
C ASP A 247 2.72 -5.96 16.32
N TYR A 248 2.30 -5.72 15.07
CA TYR A 248 2.39 -4.42 14.40
C TYR A 248 1.02 -3.71 14.43
N THR A 249 0.91 -2.64 15.20
CA THR A 249 -0.32 -1.84 15.36
C THR A 249 -0.63 -0.91 14.20
N ASP A 250 0.32 -0.74 13.27
CA ASP A 250 0.26 0.31 12.24
C ASP A 250 -0.64 -0.08 11.07
N PHE A 251 -0.89 -1.39 10.88
CA PHE A 251 -1.84 -1.87 9.89
C PHE A 251 -3.28 -1.77 10.40
N LYS A 252 -3.97 -0.73 9.94
CA LYS A 252 -5.33 -0.40 10.38
C LYS A 252 -6.42 -0.79 9.38
N HIS A 253 -6.08 -1.02 8.12
CA HIS A 253 -7.08 -1.24 7.07
C HIS A 253 -7.69 -2.66 7.11
N ILE A 254 -8.95 -2.79 7.51
CA ILE A 254 -9.58 -4.09 7.81
C ILE A 254 -9.69 -5.05 6.62
N ILE A 255 -9.66 -4.55 5.38
CA ILE A 255 -9.69 -5.38 4.17
C ILE A 255 -8.28 -5.74 3.67
N TYR A 256 -7.29 -4.87 3.89
CA TYR A 256 -5.99 -4.91 3.22
C TYR A 256 -4.89 -4.75 4.25
N ALA A 257 -4.06 -5.78 4.37
CA ALA A 257 -2.75 -5.68 4.99
C ALA A 257 -1.84 -6.77 4.41
N PRO A 258 -0.53 -6.65 4.59
CA PRO A 258 0.38 -7.72 4.20
C PRO A 258 0.03 -9.05 4.88
N ALA A 259 0.34 -10.18 4.26
CA ALA A 259 0.11 -11.49 4.84
C ALA A 259 1.06 -11.73 6.03
N LYS A 260 0.60 -12.48 7.03
CA LYS A 260 1.47 -12.86 8.15
C LYS A 260 2.64 -13.70 7.62
N GLY A 261 3.87 -13.23 7.81
CA GLY A 261 5.09 -13.88 7.32
C GLY A 261 5.49 -13.55 5.88
N ASN A 262 4.71 -12.75 5.14
CA ASN A 262 5.10 -12.25 3.82
C ASN A 262 4.58 -10.82 3.61
N GLN A 263 5.48 -9.84 3.77
CA GLN A 263 5.13 -8.42 3.63
C GLN A 263 4.82 -7.98 2.19
N TYR A 264 5.19 -8.80 1.19
CA TYR A 264 4.95 -8.53 -0.23
C TYR A 264 3.65 -9.11 -0.77
N ALA A 265 3.02 -10.03 -0.04
CA ALA A 265 1.71 -10.58 -0.41
C ALA A 265 0.62 -9.87 0.39
N ALA A 266 -0.46 -9.44 -0.27
CA ALA A 266 -1.65 -8.94 0.41
C ALA A 266 -2.62 -10.09 0.73
N THR A 267 -3.28 -10.04 1.89
CA THR A 267 -4.40 -10.93 2.19
C THR A 267 -5.67 -10.13 2.44
N GLY A 268 -6.81 -10.68 2.02
CA GLY A 268 -8.13 -10.11 2.27
C GLY A 268 -8.59 -10.43 3.69
N PHE A 269 -9.10 -9.43 4.41
CA PHE A 269 -9.49 -9.56 5.83
C PHE A 269 -8.39 -10.22 6.69
N PRO A 270 -7.23 -9.56 6.85
CA PRO A 270 -6.02 -10.17 7.40
C PRO A 270 -6.21 -10.71 8.82
N ALA A 271 -6.88 -9.94 9.70
CA ALA A 271 -7.17 -10.38 11.06
C ALA A 271 -8.09 -11.61 11.11
N VAL A 272 -9.08 -11.69 10.22
CA VAL A 272 -9.98 -12.86 10.12
C VAL A 272 -9.23 -14.06 9.58
N SER A 273 -8.39 -13.86 8.56
CA SER A 273 -7.52 -14.91 8.00
C SER A 273 -6.58 -15.48 9.06
N ASP A 274 -5.94 -14.63 9.85
CA ASP A 274 -5.05 -15.04 10.93
C ASP A 274 -5.79 -15.78 12.05
N ALA A 275 -7.00 -15.33 12.41
CA ALA A 275 -7.84 -16.02 13.40
C ALA A 275 -8.31 -17.40 12.91
N ILE A 276 -8.64 -17.54 11.63
CA ILE A 276 -8.97 -18.85 11.04
C ILE A 276 -7.76 -19.78 11.09
N ALA A 277 -6.57 -19.27 10.79
CA ALA A 277 -5.33 -20.04 10.83
C ALA A 277 -4.94 -20.47 12.26
N SER A 278 -5.25 -19.66 13.28
CA SER A 278 -5.02 -20.04 14.69
C SER A 278 -5.97 -21.14 15.17
N GLY A 279 -7.16 -21.22 14.56
CA GLY A 279 -8.20 -22.17 14.95
C GLY A 279 -8.93 -21.83 16.25
N ASP A 280 -8.71 -20.65 16.82
CA ASP A 280 -9.43 -20.16 18.00
C ASP A 280 -10.82 -19.63 17.60
N SER A 281 -11.85 -20.40 17.94
CA SER A 281 -13.24 -20.06 17.65
C SER A 281 -13.69 -18.72 18.25
N THR A 282 -13.19 -18.35 19.42
CA THR A 282 -13.54 -17.05 20.04
C THR A 282 -12.94 -15.92 19.23
N GLU A 283 -11.67 -16.05 18.86
CA GLU A 283 -10.97 -15.03 18.08
C GLU A 283 -11.54 -14.89 16.67
N ILE A 284 -11.92 -15.99 16.02
CA ILE A 284 -12.61 -15.96 14.72
C ILE A 284 -13.90 -15.15 14.83
N ASN A 285 -14.74 -15.44 15.83
CA ASN A 285 -16.00 -14.71 16.02
C ASN A 285 -15.77 -13.22 16.29
N ASN A 286 -14.77 -12.89 17.12
CA ASN A 286 -14.40 -11.50 17.42
C ASN A 286 -13.96 -10.75 16.15
N GLN A 287 -13.03 -11.30 15.37
CA GLN A 287 -12.51 -10.64 14.19
C GLN A 287 -13.56 -10.52 13.08
N VAL A 288 -14.43 -11.52 12.91
CA VAL A 288 -15.59 -11.43 12.00
C VAL A 288 -16.54 -10.31 12.44
N ALA A 289 -16.83 -10.19 13.73
CA ALA A 289 -17.70 -9.14 14.25
C ALA A 289 -17.11 -7.74 14.04
N ILE A 290 -15.79 -7.58 14.27
CA ILE A 290 -15.06 -6.33 14.02
C ILE A 290 -15.11 -5.98 12.53
N ALA A 291 -14.79 -6.93 11.64
CA ALA A 291 -14.84 -6.70 10.20
C ALA A 291 -16.25 -6.29 9.75
N ALA A 292 -17.29 -7.00 10.22
CA ALA A 292 -18.68 -6.67 9.93
C ALA A 292 -19.08 -5.27 10.44
N TYR A 293 -18.60 -4.86 11.61
CA TYR A 293 -18.82 -3.54 12.18
C TYR A 293 -18.25 -2.44 11.29
N PHE A 294 -16.99 -2.55 10.85
CA PHE A 294 -16.37 -1.55 9.98
C PHE A 294 -17.01 -1.50 8.58
N VAL A 295 -17.41 -2.64 8.02
CA VAL A 295 -18.19 -2.68 6.76
C VAL A 295 -19.54 -1.94 6.92
N ARG A 296 -20.23 -2.12 8.06
CA ARG A 296 -21.44 -1.35 8.38
C ARG A 296 -21.15 0.14 8.60
N GLY A 297 -19.99 0.46 9.15
CA GLY A 297 -19.48 1.83 9.27
C GLY A 297 -19.31 2.50 7.90
N ALA A 298 -18.64 1.83 6.96
CA ALA A 298 -18.48 2.27 5.57
C ALA A 298 -19.82 2.44 4.84
N LEU A 299 -20.78 1.55 5.09
CA LEU A 299 -22.16 1.72 4.62
C LEU A 299 -22.78 3.01 5.14
N SER A 300 -22.52 3.40 6.40
CA SER A 300 -23.14 4.57 7.00
C SER A 300 -22.67 5.88 6.33
N ILE A 301 -21.42 5.91 5.84
CA ILE A 301 -20.88 7.02 5.04
C ILE A 301 -21.67 7.24 3.74
N LEU A 302 -22.20 6.18 3.13
CA LEU A 302 -22.92 6.26 1.84
C LEU A 302 -24.41 6.60 1.99
N LYS A 303 -24.95 6.59 3.21
CA LYS A 303 -26.35 6.97 3.46
C LYS A 303 -26.60 8.43 3.08
N GLU A 304 -27.87 8.77 2.94
CA GLU A 304 -28.26 10.15 2.68
C GLU A 304 -27.94 11.02 3.89
N VAL A 305 -27.30 12.15 3.63
CA VAL A 305 -27.05 13.20 4.62
C VAL A 305 -28.10 14.26 4.33
N HIS A 306 -29.07 14.43 5.23
CA HIS A 306 -30.30 15.22 5.03
C HIS A 306 -30.12 16.53 4.24
N HIS A 307 -31.13 16.89 3.44
CA HIS A 307 -31.28 18.20 2.79
C HIS A 307 -31.15 19.35 3.80
N PHE A 308 -29.96 19.94 3.92
CA PHE A 308 -29.74 21.13 4.75
C PHE A 308 -30.27 22.43 4.11
N PHE A 309 -30.87 22.37 2.91
CA PHE A 309 -31.22 23.56 2.13
C PHE A 309 -32.66 23.62 1.60
N SER A 310 -33.60 22.78 2.08
CA SER A 310 -35.00 22.86 1.63
C SER A 310 -35.84 23.98 2.27
N ASN A 311 -35.26 24.82 3.15
CA ASN A 311 -36.00 25.85 3.90
C ASN A 311 -35.28 27.21 4.03
N TYR A 312 -34.42 27.60 3.08
CA TYR A 312 -33.89 28.97 3.02
C TYR A 312 -34.10 29.59 1.65
#